data_AF-A0A944AUB7-F1
#
_entry.id   AF-A0A944AUB7-F1
#
_cell.length_a   1.000
_cell.length_b   1.000
_cell.length_c   1.000
_cell.angle_alpha   90.00
_cell.angle_beta   90.00
_cell.angle_gamma   90.00
#
_symmetry.space_group_name_H-M   'P 1'
#
loop_
_entity.id
_entity.type
_entity.pdbx_description
1 polymer ?
#
loop_
_entity_poly.entity_id
_entity_poly.type
_entity_poly.pdbx_seq_one_letter_code
_entity_poly.pdbx_strand_id
1 'polypeptide(L)' 'PEMGRFYRHVLIEGNYPHHGAVAFGHWGKALYEVFKYIGVPVEEIGYNQPAGVRYPTENPFA' A
#
# COMPACT_ATOMS: atom_id res chain seq x y z
N PRO A 1 -2.02 14.27 5.05
CA PRO A 1 -2.42 12.99 5.70
C PRO A 1 -1.77 11.80 4.98
N GLU A 2 -1.23 10.82 5.73
CA GLU A 2 -0.53 9.63 5.18
C GLU A 2 -1.42 8.85 4.20
N MET A 3 -2.72 8.74 4.49
CA MET A 3 -3.70 8.11 3.60
C MET A 3 -3.90 8.85 2.28
N GLY A 4 -3.74 10.17 2.22
CA GLY A 4 -3.87 10.92 0.96
C GLY A 4 -2.72 10.63 0.01
N ARG A 5 -1.51 10.43 0.55
CA ARG A 5 -0.33 10.00 -0.23
C ARG A 5 -0.52 8.57 -0.70
N PHE A 6 -0.93 7.66 0.18
CA PHE A 6 -1.24 6.27 -0.17
C PHE A 6 -2.30 6.17 -1.28
N TYR A 7 -3.38 6.95 -1.17
CA TYR A 7 -4.44 6.97 -2.16
C TYR A 7 -3.93 7.37 -3.55
N ARG A 8 -3.06 8.39 -3.62
CA ARG A 8 -2.46 8.85 -4.88
C ARG A 8 -1.46 7.84 -5.46
N HIS A 9 -0.45 7.48 -4.67
CA HIS A 9 0.74 6.76 -5.14
C HIS A 9 0.56 5.24 -5.19
N VAL A 10 -0.51 4.70 -4.60
CA VAL A 10 -0.79 3.26 -4.63
C VAL A 10 -2.13 2.99 -5.32
N LEU A 11 -3.23 3.56 -4.83
CA LEU A 11 -4.56 3.18 -5.32
C LEU A 11 -4.87 3.76 -6.71
N ILE A 12 -4.68 5.07 -6.90
CA ILE A 12 -4.92 5.72 -8.20
C ILE A 12 -3.86 5.27 -9.21
N GLU A 13 -2.57 5.38 -8.85
CA GLU A 13 -1.48 5.05 -9.76
C GLU A 13 -1.50 3.57 -10.20
N GLY A 14 -1.79 2.65 -9.27
CA GLY A 14 -1.95 1.22 -9.56
C GLY A 14 -3.29 0.85 -10.20
N ASN A 15 -4.21 1.81 -10.40
CA ASN A 15 -5.53 1.63 -10.99
C ASN A 15 -6.35 0.48 -10.35
N TYR A 16 -6.30 0.39 -9.01
CA TYR A 16 -7.00 -0.67 -8.27
C TYR A 16 -8.53 -0.52 -8.35
N PRO A 17 -9.29 -1.64 -8.36
CA PRO A 17 -10.74 -1.60 -8.38
C PRO A 17 -11.32 -0.91 -7.14
N HIS A 18 -12.52 -0.35 -7.28
CA HIS A 18 -13.16 0.50 -6.27
C HIS A 18 -13.68 -0.24 -5.03
N HIS A 19 -13.57 -1.56 -4.97
CA HIS A 19 -14.03 -2.36 -3.83
C HIS A 19 -12.92 -2.53 -2.80
N GLY A 20 -13.26 -2.33 -1.53
CA GLY A 20 -12.36 -2.54 -0.40
C GLY A 20 -12.95 -3.52 0.61
N ALA A 21 -12.07 -4.14 1.39
CA ALA A 21 -12.43 -4.94 2.56
C ALA A 21 -11.92 -4.24 3.83
N VAL A 22 -12.66 -4.40 4.93
CA VAL A 22 -12.30 -3.81 6.23
C VAL A 22 -12.22 -4.91 7.28
N ALA A 23 -11.11 -4.97 8.00
CA ALA A 23 -10.91 -5.83 9.16
C ALA A 23 -10.64 -4.97 10.40
N PHE A 24 -11.23 -5.35 11.53
CA PHE A 24 -11.09 -4.60 12.79
C PHE A 24 -9.94 -5.13 13.64
N GLY A 25 -8.95 -4.29 13.93
CA GLY A 25 -7.76 -4.65 14.73
C GLY A 25 -6.44 -4.46 13.97
N HIS A 26 -5.33 -4.86 14.57
CA HIS A 26 -3.98 -4.72 13.99
C HIS A 26 -3.59 -5.93 13.14
N TRP A 27 -4.24 -6.09 11.98
CA TRP A 27 -4.05 -7.26 11.11
C TRP A 27 -3.03 -7.09 9.99
N GLY A 28 -2.43 -5.90 9.84
CA GLY A 28 -1.55 -5.58 8.71
C GLY A 28 -0.38 -6.57 8.53
N LYS A 29 0.29 -6.96 9.63
CA LYS A 29 1.39 -7.94 9.57
C LYS A 29 0.93 -9.33 9.15
N ALA A 30 -0.22 -9.79 9.66
CA ALA A 30 -0.76 -11.09 9.31
C ALA A 30 -1.16 -11.16 7.83
N LEU A 31 -1.85 -10.13 7.33
CA LEU A 31 -2.22 -10.02 5.92
C LEU A 31 -0.99 -9.96 5.00
N TYR A 32 0.03 -9.18 5.38
CA TYR A 32 1.29 -9.08 4.64
C TYR A 32 1.99 -10.45 4.49
N GLU A 33 2.11 -11.22 5.57
CA GLU A 33 2.75 -12.55 5.51
C GLU A 33 1.88 -13.59 4.77
N VAL A 34 0.55 -13.54 4.90
CA VAL A 34 -0.35 -14.43 4.15
C VAL A 34 -0.27 -14.15 2.65
N PHE A 35 -0.29 -12.89 2.23
CA PHE A 35 -0.18 -12.52 0.82
C PHE A 35 1.16 -12.96 0.21
N LYS A 36 2.27 -12.78 0.95
CA LYS A 36 3.56 -13.34 0.55
C LYS A 36 3.52 -14.87 0.41
N TYR A 37 2.92 -15.55 1.38
CA TYR A 37 2.84 -17.01 1.39
C TYR A 37 2.07 -17.57 0.19
N ILE A 38 1.00 -16.90 -0.24
CA ILE A 38 0.20 -17.31 -1.39
C ILE A 38 0.73 -16.79 -2.74
N GLY A 39 1.87 -16.10 -2.75
CA GLY A 39 2.58 -15.70 -3.97
C GLY A 39 2.20 -14.34 -4.54
N VAL A 40 1.59 -13.44 -3.76
CA VAL A 40 1.41 -12.03 -4.19
C VAL A 40 2.80 -11.37 -4.25
N PRO A 41 3.18 -10.71 -5.36
CA PRO A 41 4.44 -9.97 -5.45
C PRO A 41 4.55 -8.93 -4.33
N VAL A 42 5.71 -8.84 -3.68
CA VAL A 42 5.88 -7.97 -2.49
C VAL A 42 5.70 -6.49 -2.86
N GLU A 43 6.12 -6.13 -4.07
CA GLU A 43 5.98 -4.82 -4.68
C GLU A 43 4.52 -4.40 -4.92
N GLU A 44 3.58 -5.36 -4.96
CA GLU A 44 2.14 -5.07 -5.07
C GLU A 44 1.46 -4.91 -3.69
N ILE A 45 2.17 -5.19 -2.59
CA ILE A 45 1.63 -5.07 -1.23
C ILE A 45 1.98 -3.68 -0.65
N GLY A 46 1.04 -2.74 -0.78
CA GLY A 46 1.20 -1.37 -0.27
C GLY A 46 0.72 -1.15 1.17
N TYR A 47 1.28 -0.13 1.84
CA TYR A 47 0.79 0.43 3.10
C TYR A 47 0.93 1.95 3.12
N ASN A 48 0.21 2.65 3.98
CA ASN A 48 0.32 4.10 4.13
C ASN A 48 1.65 4.49 4.80
N GLN A 49 2.60 4.91 3.98
CA GLN A 49 3.93 5.29 4.47
C GLN A 49 3.89 6.58 5.32
N PRO A 50 4.66 6.64 6.43
CA PRO A 50 4.81 7.87 7.21
C PRO A 50 5.54 8.95 6.39
N ALA A 51 5.47 10.21 6.82
CA ALA A 51 6.00 11.35 6.07
C ALA A 51 7.50 11.26 5.74
N GLY A 52 8.30 10.57 6.56
CA GLY A 52 9.73 10.37 6.35
C GLY A 52 10.10 9.28 5.35
N VAL A 53 9.14 8.44 4.95
CA VAL A 53 9.34 7.35 3.98
C VAL A 53 8.62 7.75 2.69
N ARG A 54 9.40 7.86 1.60
CA ARG A 54 8.90 8.34 0.30
C ARG A 54 8.42 7.18 -0.55
N TYR A 55 7.33 7.41 -1.28
CA TYR A 55 6.98 6.57 -2.42
C TYR A 55 7.95 6.85 -3.58
N PRO A 56 8.24 5.87 -4.45
CA PRO A 56 9.14 6.08 -5.59
C PRO A 56 8.78 7.30 -6.43
N THR A 57 7.49 7.51 -6.69
CA THR A 57 6.97 8.60 -7.53
C THR A 57 6.88 9.97 -6.84
N GLU A 58 7.32 10.09 -5.58
CA GLU A 58 7.44 11.39 -4.91
C GLU A 58 8.78 12.09 -5.15
N ASN A 59 9.78 11.36 -5.63
CA ASN A 59 11.04 11.96 -6.06
C ASN A 59 11.01 12.18 -7.58
N PRO A 60 10.97 13.43 -8.07
CA PRO A 60 10.93 13.72 -9.51
C PRO A 60 12.24 13.39 -10.24
N PHE A 61 13.27 12.93 -9.52
CA PHE A 61 14.58 12.55 -10.06
C PHE A 61 14.92 11.07 -9.84
N ALA A 62 13.99 10.26 -9.33
CA ALA A 62 14.18 8.82 -9.12
C ALA A 62 13.96 8.02 -10.41
#